data_AF-A0A0C9TUK6-F1
#
_entry.id   AF-A0A0C9TUK6-F1
#
_cell.length_a   1.000
_cell.length_b   1.000
_cell.length_c   1.000
_cell.angle_alpha   90.00
_cell.angle_beta   90.00
_cell.angle_gamma   90.00
#
_symmetry.space_group_name_H-M   'P 1'
#
loop_
_entity.id
_entity.type
_entity.pdbx_description
1 polymer ?
#
loop_
_entity_poly.entity_id
_entity_poly.type
_entity_poly.pdbx_seq_one_letter_code
_entity_poly.pdbx_strand_id
1 'polypeptide(L)'
;MTDSLTTRADKDTPSMSKSMEDPAFTNFKLLFTKRLEAFRNDSDASAELEAYAQRDNTYEYRILKGLVPQNLIGKLMPGEHAIWQKSDTFFTDFTDNHPDQVLSDTHENLLIIGNSASHDIRQYLAKWELDGKDRTPSAGMSYMHILIIPKRRVYNAVTLEDTTLIQEMVSSFHEFWRSPESIEIIIRWMKTAVEKRTTILRQSLEIHSPHLLDEFEAVMDEVSASTEEFEAELRHCHGSVLPNDDLLFFGFHPAPDASIAHLHMHVLLAPARFRKFSTDAHDWKTVPAQAIIEVFEEYTSRKLS
;
A
#
# COMPACT_ATOMS: atom_id res chain seq x y z
N MET A 1 39.48 9.83 -19.54
CA MET A 1 39.18 10.36 -18.20
C MET A 1 38.03 9.53 -17.69
N THR A 2 38.38 8.60 -16.81
CA THR A 2 37.54 7.53 -16.28
C THR A 2 37.00 7.97 -14.93
N ASP A 3 35.74 8.40 -14.88
CA ASP A 3 35.03 8.61 -13.62
C ASP A 3 34.11 7.43 -13.33
N SER A 4 34.71 6.44 -12.68
CA SER A 4 34.22 5.78 -11.47
C SER A 4 32.70 5.89 -11.21
N LEU A 5 31.97 4.91 -11.74
CA LEU A 5 30.74 4.38 -11.15
C LEU A 5 31.04 3.98 -9.70
N THR A 6 30.75 4.87 -8.75
CA THR A 6 30.70 4.50 -7.33
C THR A 6 29.55 3.54 -7.14
N THR A 7 29.89 2.26 -7.00
CA THR A 7 29.06 1.21 -6.42
C THR A 7 28.37 1.74 -5.18
N ARG A 8 27.05 1.96 -5.26
CA ARG A 8 26.20 2.17 -4.08
C ARG A 8 26.32 0.89 -3.26
N ALA A 9 27.02 1.00 -2.13
CA ALA A 9 27.10 -0.03 -1.13
C ALA A 9 25.70 -0.58 -0.82
N ASP A 10 25.62 -1.91 -0.76
CA ASP A 10 24.54 -2.67 -0.15
C ASP A 10 24.20 -2.05 1.21
N LYS A 11 23.20 -1.18 1.24
CA LYS A 11 22.50 -0.88 2.48
C LYS A 11 21.49 -2.00 2.61
N ASP A 12 21.92 -3.07 3.26
CA ASP A 12 21.04 -4.13 3.72
C ASP A 12 19.88 -3.49 4.50
N THR A 13 18.72 -3.40 3.86
CA THR A 13 17.45 -3.27 4.57
C THR A 13 17.38 -4.50 5.48
N PRO A 14 17.10 -4.34 6.79
CA PRO A 14 16.99 -5.49 7.68
C PRO A 14 16.06 -6.52 7.04
N SER A 15 16.53 -7.76 6.94
CA SER A 15 15.73 -8.90 6.53
C SER A 15 14.46 -8.90 7.38
N MET A 16 13.33 -8.48 6.77
CA MET A 16 12.06 -8.21 7.44
C MET A 16 11.34 -9.47 7.94
N SER A 17 12.04 -10.61 7.97
CA SER A 17 11.56 -11.90 8.44
C SER A 17 12.27 -12.41 9.71
N LYS A 18 13.11 -11.60 10.37
CA LYS A 18 13.86 -12.07 11.55
C LYS A 18 13.26 -11.63 12.89
N SER A 19 12.71 -12.63 13.58
CA SER A 19 12.61 -12.88 15.03
C SER A 19 12.34 -11.72 16.01
N MET A 20 11.55 -12.03 17.03
CA MET A 20 11.17 -11.19 18.19
C MET A 20 12.32 -10.47 18.94
N GLU A 21 13.57 -10.81 18.65
CA GLU A 21 14.78 -10.22 19.26
C GLU A 21 15.46 -9.13 18.40
N ASP A 22 14.93 -8.81 17.20
CA ASP A 22 15.48 -7.74 16.36
C ASP A 22 15.15 -6.35 16.96
N PRO A 23 16.17 -5.49 17.19
CA PRO A 23 15.96 -4.09 17.61
C PRO A 23 14.99 -3.31 16.68
N ALA A 24 14.95 -3.64 15.39
CA ALA A 24 14.02 -3.04 14.43
C ALA A 24 12.56 -3.40 14.75
N PHE A 25 12.29 -4.68 15.09
CA PHE A 25 10.95 -5.13 15.46
C PHE A 25 10.45 -4.46 16.74
N THR A 26 11.34 -4.31 17.74
CA THR A 26 11.05 -3.57 18.98
C THR A 26 10.68 -2.11 18.68
N ASN A 27 11.40 -1.45 17.76
CA ASN A 27 11.09 -0.08 17.36
C ASN A 27 9.72 0.05 16.69
N PHE A 28 9.30 -0.94 15.89
CA PHE A 28 7.96 -0.95 15.29
C PHE A 28 6.84 -1.10 16.33
N LYS A 29 7.03 -1.97 17.33
CA LYS A 29 6.09 -2.07 18.46
C LYS A 29 5.98 -0.73 19.20
N LEU A 30 7.12 -0.12 19.54
CA LEU A 30 7.15 1.20 20.19
C LEU A 30 6.50 2.29 19.35
N LEU A 31 6.71 2.30 18.04
CA LEU A 31 6.06 3.23 17.12
C LEU A 31 4.54 3.06 17.18
N PHE A 32 4.04 1.83 17.03
CA PHE A 32 2.61 1.57 17.06
C PHE A 32 1.98 1.89 18.41
N THR A 33 2.60 1.49 19.53
CA THR A 33 2.15 1.84 20.89
C THR A 33 1.98 3.35 21.03
N LYS A 34 2.98 4.14 20.63
CA LYS A 34 2.88 5.61 20.69
C LYS A 34 1.72 6.16 19.87
N ARG A 35 1.49 5.63 18.66
CA ARG A 35 0.39 6.05 17.78
C ARG A 35 -0.97 5.67 18.37
N LEU A 36 -1.10 4.46 18.89
CA LEU A 36 -2.30 3.95 19.54
C LEU A 36 -2.66 4.76 20.79
N GLU A 37 -1.69 5.05 21.65
CA GLU A 37 -1.90 5.86 22.86
C GLU A 37 -2.24 7.31 22.52
N ALA A 38 -1.53 7.92 21.56
CA ALA A 38 -1.84 9.28 21.12
C ALA A 38 -3.28 9.38 20.58
N PHE A 39 -3.72 8.39 19.81
CA PHE A 39 -5.07 8.35 19.28
C PHE A 39 -6.13 8.14 20.38
N ARG A 40 -5.90 7.18 21.29
CA ARG A 40 -6.86 6.87 22.38
C ARG A 40 -6.98 7.98 23.42
N ASN A 41 -5.93 8.78 23.60
CA ASN A 41 -5.92 9.91 24.54
C ASN A 41 -6.49 11.20 23.92
N ASP A 42 -6.84 11.20 22.63
CA ASP A 42 -7.51 12.32 21.98
C ASP A 42 -9.02 12.25 22.26
N SER A 43 -9.52 13.21 23.05
CA SER A 43 -10.93 13.24 23.49
C SER A 43 -11.92 13.42 22.34
N ASP A 44 -11.49 13.98 21.21
CA ASP A 44 -12.35 14.29 20.07
C ASP A 44 -12.34 13.14 19.04
N ALA A 45 -11.33 12.26 19.08
CA ALA A 45 -11.19 11.14 18.16
C ALA A 45 -12.38 10.15 18.23
N SER A 46 -12.92 9.88 19.43
CA SER A 46 -14.07 8.97 19.59
C SER A 46 -15.33 9.49 18.88
N ALA A 47 -15.60 10.80 18.97
CA ALA A 47 -16.77 11.40 18.33
C ALA A 47 -16.64 11.41 16.80
N GLU A 48 -15.44 11.69 16.28
CA GLU A 48 -15.18 11.58 14.84
C GLU A 48 -15.25 10.15 14.31
N LEU A 49 -14.81 9.16 15.10
CA LEU A 49 -14.95 7.75 14.71
C LEU A 49 -16.41 7.31 14.64
N GLU A 50 -17.23 7.73 15.61
CA GLU A 50 -18.66 7.46 15.58
C GLU A 50 -19.32 8.09 14.36
N ALA A 51 -19.02 9.37 14.08
CA ALA A 51 -19.49 10.07 12.88
C ALA A 51 -19.06 9.36 11.59
N TYR A 52 -17.79 8.94 11.49
CA TYR A 52 -17.25 8.23 10.33
C TYR A 52 -17.95 6.88 10.09
N ALA A 53 -18.17 6.11 11.16
CA ALA A 53 -18.89 4.84 11.11
C ALA A 53 -20.35 5.02 10.66
N GLN A 54 -21.00 6.12 11.07
CA GLN A 54 -22.38 6.45 10.72
C GLN A 54 -22.53 7.16 9.36
N ARG A 55 -21.42 7.41 8.64
CA ARG A 55 -21.41 8.19 7.38
C ARG A 55 -21.96 9.61 7.56
N ASP A 56 -21.70 10.24 8.71
CA ASP A 56 -22.18 11.59 8.97
C ASP A 56 -21.42 12.61 8.10
N ASN A 57 -22.08 13.06 7.03
CA ASN A 57 -21.55 14.04 6.09
C ASN A 57 -21.76 15.49 6.54
N THR A 58 -22.37 15.70 7.70
CA THR A 58 -22.54 17.02 8.33
C THR A 58 -21.46 17.29 9.37
N TYR A 59 -20.86 16.23 9.93
CA TYR A 59 -19.77 16.31 10.90
C TYR A 59 -18.55 17.06 10.36
N GLU A 60 -17.81 17.71 11.27
CA GLU A 60 -16.56 18.40 10.97
C GLU A 60 -15.37 17.54 11.40
N TYR A 61 -14.81 16.77 10.47
CA TYR A 61 -13.65 15.92 10.71
C TYR A 61 -12.35 16.74 10.75
N ARG A 62 -11.68 16.79 11.91
CA ARG A 62 -10.43 17.51 12.15
C ARG A 62 -9.30 16.57 12.53
N ILE A 63 -9.58 15.49 13.23
CA ILE A 63 -8.61 14.50 13.71
C ILE A 63 -8.37 13.42 12.66
N LEU A 64 -9.43 12.82 12.10
CA LEU A 64 -9.32 11.75 11.10
C LEU A 64 -8.70 12.28 9.80
N LYS A 65 -7.48 11.84 9.52
CA LYS A 65 -6.74 12.16 8.28
C LYS A 65 -6.95 11.08 7.23
N GLY A 66 -6.92 11.48 5.95
CA GLY A 66 -7.01 10.58 4.79
C GLY A 66 -8.43 10.40 4.23
N LEU A 67 -9.40 11.20 4.69
CA LEU A 67 -10.71 11.35 4.05
C LEU A 67 -10.54 12.06 2.70
N VAL A 68 -11.57 12.01 1.86
CA VAL A 68 -11.55 12.67 0.54
C VAL A 68 -11.23 14.17 0.68
N PRO A 69 -10.28 14.70 -0.10
CA PRO A 69 -9.92 16.11 -0.07
C PRO A 69 -11.11 17.07 -0.25
N GLN A 70 -11.09 18.20 0.46
CA GLN A 70 -12.19 19.16 0.48
C GLN A 70 -12.60 19.66 -0.92
N ASN A 71 -11.65 19.77 -1.85
CA ASN A 71 -11.88 20.20 -3.23
C ASN A 71 -12.52 19.13 -4.12
N LEU A 72 -12.67 17.89 -3.64
CA LEU A 72 -13.34 16.79 -4.32
C LEU A 72 -14.76 16.52 -3.78
N ILE A 73 -15.09 17.01 -2.58
CA ILE A 73 -16.45 16.89 -2.04
C ILE A 73 -17.47 17.59 -2.96
N GLY A 74 -18.60 16.91 -3.20
CA GLY A 74 -19.64 17.40 -4.10
C GLY A 74 -19.34 17.14 -5.58
N LYS A 75 -18.17 16.58 -5.92
CA LYS A 75 -17.85 16.13 -7.28
C LYS A 75 -18.22 14.67 -7.47
N LEU A 76 -18.50 14.31 -8.72
CA LEU A 76 -18.68 12.92 -9.11
C LEU A 76 -17.42 12.11 -8.81
N MET A 77 -17.61 10.92 -8.26
CA MET A 77 -16.58 9.92 -8.13
C MET A 77 -16.07 9.50 -9.51
N PRO A 78 -14.79 9.09 -9.64
CA PRO A 78 -14.29 8.48 -10.86
C PRO A 78 -15.19 7.30 -11.25
N GLY A 79 -15.79 7.30 -12.44
CA GLY A 79 -16.79 6.30 -12.86
C GLY A 79 -18.23 6.81 -12.84
N GLU A 80 -18.50 8.04 -12.38
CA GLU A 80 -19.79 8.73 -12.46
C GLU A 80 -20.96 8.06 -11.68
N HIS A 81 -20.66 7.16 -10.74
CA HIS A 81 -21.70 6.39 -10.04
C HIS A 81 -22.25 7.04 -8.77
N ALA A 82 -21.49 7.94 -8.13
CA ALA A 82 -21.90 8.65 -6.92
C ALA A 82 -21.15 9.99 -6.75
N ILE A 83 -21.59 10.81 -5.81
CA ILE A 83 -20.96 12.09 -5.46
C ILE A 83 -20.15 11.91 -4.18
N TRP A 84 -18.87 12.29 -4.21
CA TRP A 84 -17.99 12.28 -3.04
C TRP A 84 -18.56 13.11 -1.89
N GLN A 85 -18.66 12.49 -0.73
CA GLN A 85 -19.10 13.11 0.52
C GLN A 85 -17.94 13.32 1.50
N LYS A 86 -18.19 14.09 2.56
CA LYS A 86 -17.18 14.41 3.59
C LYS A 86 -16.61 13.20 4.31
N SER A 87 -17.47 12.21 4.61
CA SER A 87 -17.06 11.03 5.35
C SER A 87 -16.42 9.95 4.46
N ASP A 88 -16.34 10.17 3.16
CA ASP A 88 -15.87 9.16 2.22
C ASP A 88 -14.35 9.10 2.17
N THR A 89 -13.86 7.98 1.64
CA THR A 89 -12.45 7.64 1.44
C THR A 89 -12.27 7.13 0.02
N PHE A 90 -11.04 7.11 -0.49
CA PHE A 90 -10.76 6.51 -1.80
C PHE A 90 -11.24 5.04 -1.93
N PHE A 91 -11.43 4.33 -0.82
CA PHE A 91 -11.94 2.95 -0.79
C PHE A 91 -13.46 2.86 -0.56
N THR A 92 -14.15 4.00 -0.43
CA THR A 92 -15.62 4.02 -0.43
C THR A 92 -16.11 3.62 -1.83
N ASP A 93 -16.94 2.58 -1.89
CA ASP A 93 -17.50 2.02 -3.13
C ASP A 93 -16.42 1.60 -4.15
N PHE A 94 -15.32 1.02 -3.65
CA PHE A 94 -14.16 0.65 -4.47
C PHE A 94 -14.51 -0.31 -5.62
N THR A 95 -15.40 -1.28 -5.39
CA THR A 95 -15.84 -2.24 -6.42
C THR A 95 -16.55 -1.58 -7.59
N ASP A 96 -17.23 -0.46 -7.35
CA ASP A 96 -18.03 0.22 -8.37
C ASP A 96 -17.16 1.14 -9.23
N ASN A 97 -16.17 1.79 -8.61
CA ASN A 97 -15.34 2.80 -9.27
C ASN A 97 -14.00 2.26 -9.80
N HIS A 98 -13.51 1.16 -9.21
CA HIS A 98 -12.21 0.55 -9.49
C HIS A 98 -12.29 -0.99 -9.66
N PRO A 99 -13.27 -1.53 -10.41
CA PRO A 99 -13.48 -2.97 -10.52
C PRO A 99 -12.26 -3.70 -11.13
N ASP A 100 -11.49 -3.00 -11.98
CA ASP A 100 -10.29 -3.53 -12.61
C ASP A 100 -9.13 -3.75 -11.64
N GLN A 101 -9.17 -3.13 -10.45
CA GLN A 101 -8.15 -3.28 -9.41
C GLN A 101 -8.51 -4.36 -8.39
N VAL A 102 -9.70 -4.96 -8.47
CA VAL A 102 -10.12 -6.03 -7.55
C VAL A 102 -9.50 -7.35 -7.98
N LEU A 103 -8.58 -7.87 -7.18
CA LEU A 103 -7.88 -9.14 -7.43
C LEU A 103 -8.65 -10.33 -6.86
N SER A 104 -9.32 -10.12 -5.72
CA SER A 104 -10.24 -11.10 -5.13
C SER A 104 -11.33 -10.40 -4.31
N ASP A 105 -12.55 -10.90 -4.47
CA ASP A 105 -13.75 -10.53 -3.71
C ASP A 105 -14.49 -11.81 -3.24
N THR A 106 -13.74 -12.86 -2.92
CA THR A 106 -14.34 -14.13 -2.46
C THR A 106 -14.69 -14.09 -0.97
N HIS A 107 -13.99 -13.27 -0.19
CA HIS A 107 -14.22 -13.14 1.24
C HIS A 107 -15.39 -12.19 1.52
N GLU A 108 -16.29 -12.58 2.41
CA GLU A 108 -17.53 -11.83 2.68
C GLU A 108 -17.25 -10.38 3.07
N ASN A 109 -16.26 -10.16 3.94
CA ASN A 109 -15.99 -8.86 4.57
C ASN A 109 -14.75 -8.13 4.06
N LEU A 110 -13.98 -8.71 3.14
CA LEU A 110 -12.67 -8.21 2.74
C LEU A 110 -12.56 -8.16 1.21
N LEU A 111 -11.76 -7.21 0.71
CA LEU A 111 -11.33 -7.14 -0.68
C LEU A 111 -9.80 -7.23 -0.73
N ILE A 112 -9.29 -7.98 -1.71
CA ILE A 112 -7.88 -7.93 -2.09
C ILE A 112 -7.81 -7.10 -3.36
N ILE A 113 -7.12 -5.97 -3.27
CA ILE A 113 -7.05 -4.98 -4.33
C ILE A 113 -5.60 -4.71 -4.72
N GLY A 114 -5.38 -4.47 -5.99
CA GLY A 114 -4.10 -4.10 -6.51
C GLY A 114 -3.77 -2.63 -6.24
N ASN A 115 -2.52 -2.32 -5.89
CA ASN A 115 -2.08 -0.93 -5.87
C ASN A 115 -1.96 -0.41 -7.30
N SER A 116 -2.49 0.78 -7.58
CA SER A 116 -2.47 1.40 -8.91
C SER A 116 -1.14 2.08 -9.25
N ALA A 117 -0.31 2.37 -8.24
CA ALA A 117 1.02 2.90 -8.47
C ALA A 117 1.96 1.79 -8.98
N SER A 118 2.73 2.13 -10.01
CA SER A 118 3.82 1.27 -10.46
C SER A 118 4.88 1.14 -9.37
N HIS A 119 5.52 -0.02 -9.35
CA HIS A 119 6.63 -0.29 -8.45
C HIS A 119 7.95 0.36 -8.91
N ASP A 120 8.07 0.85 -10.15
CA ASP A 120 9.35 1.26 -10.74
C ASP A 120 9.58 2.78 -10.70
N ILE A 121 10.49 3.23 -9.84
CA ILE A 121 10.84 4.65 -9.65
C ILE A 121 11.35 5.34 -10.92
N ARG A 122 11.82 4.60 -11.93
CA ARG A 122 12.28 5.19 -13.20
C ARG A 122 11.12 5.82 -13.99
N GLN A 123 9.88 5.36 -13.77
CA GLN A 123 8.69 5.98 -14.32
C GLN A 123 8.30 7.29 -13.60
N TYR A 124 8.95 7.60 -12.48
CA TYR A 124 8.61 8.75 -11.64
C TYR A 124 9.74 9.80 -11.59
N LEU A 125 10.63 9.78 -12.58
CA LEU A 125 11.66 10.80 -12.72
C LEU A 125 11.01 12.15 -13.08
N ALA A 126 11.46 13.22 -12.41
CA ALA A 126 10.90 14.56 -12.59
C ALA A 126 10.90 15.07 -14.05
N LYS A 127 11.81 14.57 -14.89
CA LYS A 127 11.85 14.89 -16.33
C LYS A 127 10.66 14.35 -17.13
N TRP A 128 9.93 13.36 -16.60
CA TRP A 128 8.73 12.79 -17.22
C TRP A 128 7.44 13.49 -16.75
N GLU A 129 7.45 14.08 -15.54
CA GLU A 129 6.29 14.69 -14.88
C GLU A 129 6.28 16.22 -15.02
N LEU A 130 6.01 16.70 -16.23
CA LEU A 130 6.15 18.11 -16.59
C LEU A 130 5.12 19.04 -15.93
N ASP A 131 3.98 18.52 -15.49
CA ASP A 131 2.97 19.31 -14.80
C ASP A 131 3.21 19.41 -13.29
N GLY A 132 4.12 18.59 -12.74
CA GLY A 132 4.42 18.49 -11.30
C GLY A 132 3.21 18.16 -10.43
N LYS A 133 2.08 17.76 -11.03
CA LYS A 133 0.81 17.50 -10.32
C LYS A 133 0.73 16.07 -9.86
N ASP A 134 1.38 15.16 -10.59
CA ASP A 134 1.41 13.77 -10.23
C ASP A 134 2.58 13.49 -9.27
N ARG A 135 2.33 13.62 -7.97
CA ARG A 135 3.29 13.24 -6.91
C ARG A 135 3.16 11.77 -6.48
N THR A 136 2.62 10.91 -7.35
CA THR A 136 2.57 9.47 -7.12
C THR A 136 3.94 8.74 -7.07
N PRO A 137 5.15 9.34 -7.27
CA PRO A 137 6.44 8.65 -7.04
C PRO A 137 6.64 7.78 -5.79
N SER A 138 5.76 7.80 -4.79
CA SER A 138 6.07 7.26 -3.48
C SER A 138 5.30 6.00 -3.07
N ALA A 139 4.33 5.50 -3.83
CA ALA A 139 3.47 4.43 -3.32
C ALA A 139 3.95 3.00 -3.64
N GLY A 140 4.66 2.75 -4.75
CA GLY A 140 5.09 1.38 -5.12
C GLY A 140 6.27 0.86 -4.31
N MET A 141 5.99 0.18 -3.20
CA MET A 141 7.01 -0.20 -2.18
C MET A 141 7.80 -1.49 -2.49
N SER A 142 7.30 -2.30 -3.43
CA SER A 142 7.88 -3.56 -3.88
C SER A 142 7.28 -3.91 -5.25
N TYR A 143 7.95 -4.78 -6.03
CA TYR A 143 7.44 -5.30 -7.30
C TYR A 143 5.97 -5.72 -7.19
N MET A 144 5.64 -6.53 -6.18
CA MET A 144 4.25 -6.76 -5.78
C MET A 144 3.90 -5.81 -4.64
N HIS A 145 2.86 -5.02 -4.87
CA HIS A 145 2.22 -4.20 -3.84
C HIS A 145 0.71 -4.33 -3.96
N ILE A 146 0.14 -5.08 -3.03
CA ILE A 146 -1.29 -5.36 -2.93
C ILE A 146 -1.80 -4.75 -1.63
N LEU A 147 -3.08 -4.38 -1.61
CA LEU A 147 -3.77 -3.95 -0.41
C LEU A 147 -4.90 -4.91 -0.07
N ILE A 148 -5.14 -5.10 1.22
CA ILE A 148 -6.34 -5.78 1.72
C ILE A 148 -7.13 -4.78 2.51
N ILE A 149 -8.41 -4.66 2.22
CA ILE A 149 -9.28 -3.68 2.84
C ILE A 149 -10.57 -4.35 3.35
N PRO A 150 -11.10 -3.94 4.51
CA PRO A 150 -12.45 -4.32 4.89
C PRO A 150 -13.47 -3.60 4.03
N LYS A 151 -14.56 -4.28 3.67
CA LYS A 151 -15.71 -3.67 2.98
C LYS A 151 -16.46 -2.70 3.89
N ARG A 152 -16.48 -2.99 5.20
CA ARG A 152 -17.01 -2.08 6.23
C ARG A 152 -16.04 -0.94 6.51
N ARG A 153 -16.56 0.20 6.95
CA ARG A 153 -15.76 1.36 7.37
C ARG A 153 -15.02 1.06 8.66
N VAL A 154 -13.70 0.97 8.55
CA VAL A 154 -12.78 0.93 9.69
C VAL A 154 -11.73 1.97 9.40
N TYR A 155 -11.52 2.93 10.28
CA TYR A 155 -10.65 4.07 9.97
C TYR A 155 -9.18 3.66 9.79
N ASN A 156 -8.59 3.00 10.79
CA ASN A 156 -7.16 2.65 10.78
C ASN A 156 -6.85 1.56 11.81
N ALA A 157 -5.65 0.96 11.76
CA ALA A 157 -5.22 -0.05 12.72
C ALA A 157 -5.22 0.47 14.18
N VAL A 158 -4.98 1.77 14.40
CA VAL A 158 -5.04 2.36 15.76
C VAL A 158 -6.44 2.39 16.38
N THR A 159 -7.49 2.14 15.59
CA THR A 159 -8.89 2.14 16.07
C THR A 159 -9.41 0.75 16.37
N LEU A 160 -8.61 -0.28 16.15
CA LEU A 160 -9.00 -1.65 16.44
C LEU A 160 -9.05 -1.87 17.96
N GLU A 161 -9.99 -2.70 18.37
CA GLU A 161 -10.15 -3.13 19.77
C GLU A 161 -9.36 -4.42 20.05
N ASP A 162 -9.25 -5.29 19.04
CA ASP A 162 -8.58 -6.57 19.07
C ASP A 162 -7.86 -6.87 17.73
N THR A 163 -7.28 -8.06 17.63
CA THR A 163 -6.46 -8.51 16.50
C THR A 163 -7.23 -9.32 15.45
N THR A 164 -8.51 -9.61 15.68
CA THR A 164 -9.30 -10.55 14.88
C THR A 164 -9.32 -10.14 13.41
N LEU A 165 -9.61 -8.86 13.13
CA LEU A 165 -9.68 -8.37 11.76
C LEU A 165 -8.30 -8.42 11.06
N ILE A 166 -7.20 -8.18 11.77
CA ILE A 166 -5.85 -8.30 11.19
C ILE A 166 -5.56 -9.75 10.80
N GLN A 167 -5.88 -10.70 11.68
CA GLN A 167 -5.71 -12.13 11.43
C GLN A 167 -6.58 -12.62 10.27
N GLU A 168 -7.82 -12.12 10.16
CA GLU A 168 -8.71 -12.37 9.01
C GLU A 168 -8.10 -11.85 7.71
N MET A 169 -7.55 -10.63 7.71
CA MET A 169 -6.90 -10.05 6.52
C MET A 169 -5.68 -10.87 6.07
N VAL A 170 -4.82 -11.29 7.00
CA VAL A 170 -3.67 -12.15 6.70
C VAL A 170 -4.12 -13.51 6.16
N SER A 171 -5.11 -14.14 6.81
CA SER A 171 -5.64 -15.44 6.41
C SER A 171 -6.28 -15.38 5.02
N SER A 172 -7.06 -14.34 4.74
CA SER A 172 -7.69 -14.11 3.45
C SER A 172 -6.66 -13.96 2.33
N PHE A 173 -5.53 -13.26 2.57
CA PHE A 173 -4.46 -13.21 1.58
C PHE A 173 -3.85 -14.58 1.33
N HIS A 174 -3.55 -15.33 2.39
CA HIS A 174 -2.92 -16.63 2.23
C HIS A 174 -3.83 -17.64 1.52
N GLU A 175 -5.15 -17.55 1.69
CA GLU A 175 -6.11 -18.32 0.92
C GLU A 175 -6.04 -17.94 -0.56
N PHE A 176 -6.10 -16.64 -0.87
CA PHE A 176 -5.93 -16.15 -2.23
C PHE A 176 -4.59 -16.57 -2.83
N TRP A 177 -3.47 -16.33 -2.15
CA TRP A 177 -2.11 -16.67 -2.58
C TRP A 177 -1.93 -18.16 -2.92
N ARG A 178 -2.65 -19.05 -2.24
CA ARG A 178 -2.59 -20.50 -2.51
C ARG A 178 -3.50 -20.91 -3.67
N SER A 179 -4.35 -20.03 -4.19
CA SER A 179 -5.20 -20.36 -5.33
C SER A 179 -4.35 -20.51 -6.60
N PRO A 180 -4.70 -21.45 -7.50
CA PRO A 180 -3.90 -21.72 -8.71
C PRO A 180 -3.71 -20.51 -9.62
N GLU A 181 -4.68 -19.60 -9.65
CA GLU A 181 -4.69 -18.45 -10.57
C GLU A 181 -4.09 -17.18 -9.96
N SER A 182 -3.83 -17.15 -8.65
CA SER A 182 -3.43 -15.95 -7.91
C SER A 182 -2.21 -15.24 -8.49
N ILE A 183 -1.15 -15.98 -8.81
CA ILE A 183 0.08 -15.40 -9.35
C ILE A 183 -0.14 -14.73 -10.70
N GLU A 184 -0.89 -15.35 -11.60
CA GLU A 184 -1.16 -14.75 -12.90
C GLU A 184 -2.08 -13.53 -12.78
N ILE A 185 -3.02 -13.53 -11.82
CA ILE A 185 -3.83 -12.35 -11.50
C ILE A 185 -2.93 -11.21 -11.00
N ILE A 186 -2.02 -11.49 -10.07
CA ILE A 186 -1.10 -10.51 -9.49
C ILE A 186 -0.16 -9.95 -10.58
N ILE A 187 0.49 -10.82 -11.35
CA ILE A 187 1.42 -10.42 -12.42
C ILE A 187 0.70 -9.55 -13.45
N ARG A 188 -0.48 -9.96 -13.90
CA ARG A 188 -1.28 -9.17 -14.85
C ARG A 188 -1.60 -7.79 -14.29
N TRP A 189 -1.94 -7.69 -13.01
CA TRP A 189 -2.20 -6.40 -12.38
C TRP A 189 -0.93 -5.54 -12.28
N MET A 190 0.21 -6.10 -11.89
CA MET A 190 1.49 -5.37 -11.83
C MET A 190 1.90 -4.83 -13.20
N LYS A 191 1.77 -5.62 -14.27
CA LYS A 191 1.94 -5.15 -15.66
C LYS A 191 1.02 -3.98 -15.98
N THR A 192 -0.26 -4.14 -15.66
CA THR A 192 -1.28 -3.11 -15.94
C THR A 192 -0.93 -1.78 -15.26
N ALA A 193 -0.43 -1.80 -14.02
CA ALA A 193 0.01 -0.59 -13.32
C ALA A 193 1.20 0.09 -14.02
N VAL A 194 2.21 -0.69 -14.45
CA VAL A 194 3.36 -0.20 -15.24
C VAL A 194 2.90 0.40 -16.57
N GLU A 195 2.10 -0.33 -17.34
CA GLU A 195 1.61 0.07 -18.67
C GLU A 195 0.74 1.33 -18.62
N LYS A 196 -0.18 1.40 -17.65
CA LYS A 196 -1.01 2.60 -17.43
C LYS A 196 -0.12 3.81 -17.16
N ARG A 197 0.89 3.66 -16.30
CA ARG A 197 1.81 4.75 -15.99
C ARG A 197 2.61 5.18 -17.22
N THR A 198 3.18 4.23 -17.95
CA THR A 198 3.91 4.48 -19.21
C THR A 198 3.05 5.25 -20.20
N THR A 199 1.79 4.82 -20.38
CA THR A 199 0.86 5.46 -21.32
C THR A 199 0.58 6.92 -20.95
N ILE A 200 0.31 7.20 -19.68
CA ILE A 200 0.05 8.56 -19.19
C ILE A 200 1.27 9.47 -19.42
N LEU A 201 2.46 8.99 -19.08
CA LEU A 201 3.70 9.75 -19.25
C LEU A 201 4.01 10.01 -20.72
N ARG A 202 3.88 8.99 -21.56
CA ARG A 202 4.10 9.10 -23.00
C ARG A 202 3.18 10.15 -23.62
N GLN A 203 1.88 10.10 -23.32
CA GLN A 203 0.90 11.08 -23.81
C GLN A 203 1.25 12.51 -23.36
N SER A 204 1.68 12.68 -22.11
CA SER A 204 2.14 13.98 -21.60
C SER A 204 3.38 14.48 -22.34
N LEU A 205 4.37 13.61 -22.55
CA LEU A 205 5.62 13.94 -23.26
C LEU A 205 5.37 14.28 -24.74
N GLU A 206 4.50 13.53 -25.43
CA GLU A 206 4.12 13.80 -26.82
C GLU A 206 3.56 15.22 -27.00
N ILE A 207 2.83 15.73 -26.01
CA ILE A 207 2.24 17.07 -26.03
C ILE A 207 3.25 18.14 -25.60
N HIS A 208 3.99 17.90 -24.52
CA HIS A 208 4.72 18.96 -23.80
C HIS A 208 6.24 18.94 -24.00
N SER A 209 6.85 17.80 -24.31
CA SER A 209 8.30 17.67 -24.51
C SER A 209 8.65 16.49 -25.43
N PRO A 210 8.25 16.54 -26.71
CA PRO A 210 8.44 15.42 -27.63
C PRO A 210 9.92 15.07 -27.89
N HIS A 211 10.83 16.01 -27.66
CA HIS A 211 12.28 15.80 -27.76
C HIS A 211 12.83 14.80 -26.72
N LEU A 212 12.06 14.48 -25.67
CA LEU A 212 12.42 13.50 -24.64
C LEU A 212 11.92 12.09 -24.96
N LEU A 213 11.15 11.89 -26.04
CA LEU A 213 10.50 10.61 -26.32
C LEU A 213 11.51 9.49 -26.54
N ASP A 214 12.56 9.70 -27.34
CA ASP A 214 13.55 8.64 -27.58
C ASP A 214 14.25 8.19 -26.28
N GLU A 215 14.56 9.13 -25.39
CA GLU A 215 15.14 8.82 -24.07
C GLU A 215 14.12 8.11 -23.17
N PHE A 216 12.87 8.54 -23.20
CA PHE A 216 11.78 7.92 -22.44
C PHE A 216 11.56 6.47 -22.87
N GLU A 217 11.45 6.21 -24.18
CA GLU A 217 11.25 4.86 -24.74
C GLU A 217 12.40 3.92 -24.34
N ALA A 218 13.65 4.38 -24.44
CA ALA A 218 14.79 3.58 -24.00
C ALA A 218 14.72 3.21 -22.50
N VAL A 219 14.27 4.13 -21.64
CA VAL A 219 14.06 3.81 -20.22
C VAL A 219 12.87 2.87 -20.02
N MET A 220 11.78 3.01 -20.79
CA MET A 220 10.61 2.14 -20.70
C MET A 220 10.91 0.72 -21.16
N ASP A 221 11.80 0.54 -22.15
CA ASP A 221 12.30 -0.78 -22.55
C ASP A 221 13.04 -1.46 -21.38
N GLU A 222 13.86 -0.73 -20.62
CA GLU A 222 14.53 -1.27 -19.43
C GLU A 222 13.54 -1.61 -18.29
N VAL A 223 12.50 -0.78 -18.11
CA VAL A 223 11.42 -1.04 -17.14
C VAL A 223 10.66 -2.31 -17.52
N SER A 224 10.34 -2.48 -18.81
CA SER A 224 9.68 -3.67 -19.33
C SER A 224 10.52 -4.93 -19.09
N ALA A 225 11.82 -4.90 -19.46
CA ALA A 225 12.73 -6.00 -19.25
C ALA A 225 12.86 -6.38 -17.75
N SER A 226 12.95 -5.37 -16.87
CA SER A 226 13.01 -5.61 -15.42
C SER A 226 11.71 -6.21 -14.88
N THR A 227 10.57 -5.79 -15.43
CA THR A 227 9.25 -6.31 -15.07
C THR A 227 9.14 -7.80 -15.45
N GLU A 228 9.58 -8.18 -16.64
CA GLU A 228 9.62 -9.59 -17.08
C GLU A 228 10.53 -10.46 -16.19
N GLU A 229 11.70 -9.93 -15.79
CA GLU A 229 12.59 -10.62 -14.85
C GLU A 229 11.91 -10.89 -13.50
N PHE A 230 11.26 -9.87 -12.91
CA PHE A 230 10.55 -10.03 -11.65
C PHE A 230 9.36 -10.99 -11.75
N GLU A 231 8.67 -11.06 -12.88
CA GLU A 231 7.59 -12.02 -13.09
C GLU A 231 8.07 -13.46 -13.09
N ALA A 232 9.14 -13.72 -13.85
CA ALA A 232 9.73 -15.04 -13.92
C ALA A 232 10.20 -15.48 -12.52
N GLU A 233 10.79 -14.54 -11.77
CA GLU A 233 11.23 -14.79 -10.41
C GLU A 233 10.07 -15.00 -9.43
N LEU A 234 9.00 -14.22 -9.52
CA LEU A 234 7.81 -14.36 -8.68
C LEU A 234 7.14 -15.72 -8.91
N ARG A 235 6.98 -16.13 -10.17
CA ARG A 235 6.49 -17.47 -10.53
C ARG A 235 7.36 -18.57 -9.95
N HIS A 236 8.68 -18.42 -10.05
CA HIS A 236 9.62 -19.38 -9.49
C HIS A 236 9.50 -19.49 -7.97
N CYS A 237 9.42 -18.35 -7.27
CA CYS A 237 9.30 -18.32 -5.81
C CYS A 237 7.98 -18.95 -5.35
N HIS A 238 6.85 -18.60 -5.99
CA HIS A 238 5.55 -19.17 -5.65
C HIS A 238 5.45 -20.68 -5.90
N GLY A 239 6.04 -21.16 -7.00
CA GLY A 239 6.09 -22.59 -7.33
C GLY A 239 7.06 -23.40 -6.46
N SER A 240 7.94 -22.74 -5.70
CA SER A 240 8.88 -23.40 -4.80
C SER A 240 8.24 -23.68 -3.43
N VAL A 241 8.47 -24.88 -2.88
CA VAL A 241 7.93 -25.34 -1.58
C VAL A 241 8.62 -24.66 -0.37
N LEU A 242 9.25 -23.50 -0.56
CA LEU A 242 9.81 -22.75 0.55
C LEU A 242 8.66 -22.27 1.46
N PRO A 243 8.85 -22.22 2.79
CA PRO A 243 7.86 -21.61 3.66
C PRO A 243 7.60 -20.18 3.17
N ASN A 244 6.38 -19.92 2.70
CA ASN A 244 5.96 -18.63 2.13
C ASN A 244 6.10 -17.44 3.10
N ASP A 245 6.38 -17.70 4.37
CA ASP A 245 6.44 -16.72 5.44
C ASP A 245 7.66 -15.78 5.32
N ASP A 246 8.73 -16.21 4.65
CA ASP A 246 9.89 -15.34 4.35
C ASP A 246 9.72 -14.51 3.07
N LEU A 247 8.71 -14.81 2.25
CA LEU A 247 8.48 -14.14 0.98
C LEU A 247 7.54 -12.94 1.13
N LEU A 248 6.50 -13.09 1.95
CA LEU A 248 5.43 -12.10 2.10
C LEU A 248 5.65 -11.23 3.33
N PHE A 249 5.44 -9.93 3.15
CA PHE A 249 5.40 -8.97 4.25
C PHE A 249 4.01 -8.36 4.35
N PHE A 250 3.46 -8.36 5.57
CA PHE A 250 2.19 -7.75 5.92
C PHE A 250 2.41 -6.55 6.83
N GLY A 251 1.95 -5.37 6.40
CA GLY A 251 2.17 -4.15 7.17
C GLY A 251 1.02 -3.15 7.06
N PHE A 252 0.97 -2.23 8.02
CA PHE A 252 0.01 -1.13 8.06
C PHE A 252 0.75 0.19 8.15
N HIS A 253 0.11 1.26 7.67
CA HIS A 253 0.48 2.63 8.03
C HIS A 253 -0.45 3.11 9.15
N PRO A 254 0.00 3.19 10.41
CA PRO A 254 -0.83 3.69 11.50
C PRO A 254 -1.10 5.19 11.34
N ALA A 255 -2.28 5.63 11.76
CA ALA A 255 -2.59 7.06 11.86
C ALA A 255 -1.61 7.75 12.84
N PRO A 256 -1.26 9.02 12.62
CA PRO A 256 -1.79 9.94 11.60
C PRO A 256 -1.05 9.88 10.26
N ASP A 257 -0.06 8.98 10.10
CA ASP A 257 0.80 8.95 8.91
C ASP A 257 0.19 8.14 7.74
N ALA A 258 -0.97 7.52 7.97
CA ALA A 258 -1.77 6.85 6.95
C ALA A 258 -2.23 7.85 5.87
N SER A 259 -2.10 7.46 4.60
CA SER A 259 -2.54 8.30 3.47
C SER A 259 -4.05 8.27 3.24
N ILE A 260 -4.74 7.20 3.65
CA ILE A 260 -6.17 6.97 3.42
C ILE A 260 -6.84 6.59 4.75
N ALA A 261 -7.98 7.22 5.04
CA ALA A 261 -8.80 7.06 6.24
C ALA A 261 -9.64 5.77 6.24
N HIS A 262 -9.06 4.66 5.81
CA HIS A 262 -9.72 3.36 5.74
C HIS A 262 -8.68 2.30 5.98
N LEU A 263 -8.93 1.33 6.85
CA LEU A 263 -7.97 0.29 7.21
C LEU A 263 -7.51 -0.43 5.94
N HIS A 264 -6.21 -0.46 5.70
CA HIS A 264 -5.65 -1.22 4.60
C HIS A 264 -4.33 -1.84 5.03
N MET A 265 -4.21 -3.15 4.77
CA MET A 265 -2.97 -3.89 4.98
C MET A 265 -2.21 -3.94 3.66
N HIS A 266 -0.96 -3.50 3.68
CA HIS A 266 -0.02 -3.67 2.60
C HIS A 266 0.48 -5.12 2.58
N VAL A 267 0.46 -5.73 1.41
CA VAL A 267 1.11 -7.01 1.15
C VAL A 267 2.22 -6.79 0.13
N LEU A 268 3.46 -6.99 0.58
CA LEU A 268 4.69 -6.71 -0.17
C LEU A 268 5.54 -7.99 -0.28
N LEU A 269 6.50 -7.99 -1.20
CA LEU A 269 7.56 -9.01 -1.22
C LEU A 269 8.68 -8.55 -0.30
N ALA A 270 9.01 -9.37 0.69
CA ALA A 270 10.06 -9.10 1.67
C ALA A 270 11.48 -9.11 1.07
N PRO A 271 11.85 -9.98 0.10
CA PRO A 271 13.21 -10.02 -0.41
C PRO A 271 13.63 -8.74 -1.15
N ALA A 272 14.80 -8.21 -0.79
CA ALA A 272 15.34 -6.95 -1.32
C ALA A 272 15.43 -6.89 -2.86
N ARG A 273 15.61 -8.03 -3.52
CA ARG A 273 15.65 -8.11 -4.99
C ARG A 273 14.36 -7.59 -5.64
N PHE A 274 13.19 -7.90 -5.09
CA PHE A 274 11.90 -7.38 -5.56
C PHE A 274 11.69 -5.88 -5.25
N ARG A 275 12.62 -5.26 -4.53
CA ARG A 275 12.58 -3.84 -4.16
C ARG A 275 13.60 -2.99 -4.92
N LYS A 276 14.40 -3.59 -5.81
CA LYS A 276 15.53 -2.93 -6.52
C LYS A 276 15.14 -1.60 -7.18
N PHE A 277 13.93 -1.51 -7.73
CA PHE A 277 13.43 -0.30 -8.39
C PHE A 277 12.24 0.34 -7.66
N SER A 278 11.98 -0.06 -6.42
CA SER A 278 10.87 0.43 -5.62
C SER A 278 11.27 1.57 -4.70
N THR A 279 10.26 2.31 -4.24
CA THR A 279 10.46 3.42 -3.31
C THR A 279 10.59 2.93 -1.86
N ASP A 280 11.36 3.65 -1.05
CA ASP A 280 11.51 3.47 0.40
C ASP A 280 10.76 4.54 1.21
N ALA A 281 10.07 5.47 0.54
CA ALA A 281 9.49 6.68 1.13
C ALA A 281 8.41 6.41 2.20
N HIS A 282 7.92 5.18 2.30
CA HIS A 282 6.87 4.78 3.24
C HIS A 282 7.34 3.78 4.30
N ASP A 283 8.52 3.18 4.16
CA ASP A 283 9.03 2.13 5.05
C ASP A 283 9.08 2.56 6.52
N TRP A 284 9.50 3.80 6.76
CA TRP A 284 9.67 4.33 8.13
C TRP A 284 8.37 4.36 8.95
N LYS A 285 7.21 4.36 8.27
CA LYS A 285 5.88 4.36 8.89
C LYS A 285 5.13 3.05 8.70
N THR A 286 5.70 2.07 8.02
CA THR A 286 5.09 0.75 7.81
C THR A 286 5.38 -0.14 9.01
N VAL A 287 4.34 -0.44 9.79
CA VAL A 287 4.44 -1.32 10.96
C VAL A 287 3.99 -2.73 10.56
N PRO A 288 4.79 -3.78 10.84
CA PRO A 288 4.41 -5.17 10.58
C PRO A 288 3.12 -5.55 11.32
N ALA A 289 2.25 -6.32 10.67
CA ALA A 289 1.02 -6.83 11.27
C ALA A 289 1.29 -7.59 12.59
N GLN A 290 2.36 -8.38 12.63
CA GLN A 290 2.78 -9.13 13.82
C GLN A 290 3.12 -8.21 15.01
N ALA A 291 3.78 -7.07 14.77
CA ALA A 291 4.10 -6.11 15.81
C ALA A 291 2.82 -5.49 16.42
N ILE A 292 1.81 -5.24 15.58
CA ILE A 292 0.50 -4.73 16.03
C ILE A 292 -0.23 -5.78 16.88
N ILE A 293 -0.24 -7.04 16.44
CA ILE A 293 -0.86 -8.16 17.16
C ILE A 293 -0.28 -8.27 18.57
N GLU A 294 1.04 -8.31 18.70
CA GLU A 294 1.71 -8.42 20.00
C GLU A 294 1.41 -7.23 20.92
N VAL A 295 1.33 -6.02 20.38
CA VAL A 295 0.97 -4.84 21.19
C VAL A 295 -0.44 -5.00 21.78
N PHE A 296 -1.42 -5.50 21.01
CA PHE A 296 -2.77 -5.75 21.52
C PHE A 296 -2.82 -6.88 22.57
N GLU A 297 -2.05 -7.96 22.36
CA GLU A 297 -1.93 -9.06 23.33
C GLU A 297 -1.33 -8.57 24.67
N GLU A 298 -0.31 -7.71 24.61
CA GLU A 298 0.28 -7.07 25.79
C GLU A 298 -0.71 -6.15 26.52
N TYR A 299 -1.48 -5.32 25.79
CA TYR A 299 -2.52 -4.46 26.39
C TYR A 299 -3.59 -5.28 27.10
N THR A 300 -4.02 -6.39 26.49
CA THR A 300 -5.05 -7.28 27.06
C THR A 300 -4.53 -7.93 28.34
N SER A 301 -3.29 -8.42 28.31
CA SER A 301 -2.63 -9.03 29.47
C SER A 301 -2.50 -8.05 30.65
N ARG A 302 -2.16 -6.77 30.39
CA ARG A 302 -2.06 -5.72 31.42
C ARG A 302 -3.40 -5.29 32.00
N LYS A 303 -4.51 -5.41 31.26
CA LYS A 303 -5.86 -5.11 31.80
C LYS A 303 -6.40 -6.20 32.71
N LEU A 304 -5.89 -7.43 32.57
CA LEU A 304 -6.30 -8.59 33.35
C LEU A 304 -5.45 -8.82 34.61
N SER A 305 -4.31 -8.14 34.73
CA SER A 305 -3.42 -8.12 35.92
C SER A 305 -3.77 -7.01 36.89
#